data_AF-A0A370LQW7-F1
#
_entry.id   AF-A0A370LQW7-F1
#
_cell.length_a   1.000
_cell.length_b   1.000
_cell.length_c   1.000
_cell.angle_alpha   90.00
_cell.angle_beta   90.00
_cell.angle_gamma   90.00
#
_symmetry.space_group_name_H-M   'P 1'
#
loop_
_entity.id
_entity.type
_entity.pdbx_description
1 polymer ?
#
loop_
_entity_poly.entity_id
_entity_poly.type
_entity_poly.pdbx_seq_one_letter_code
_entity_poly.pdbx_strand_id
1 'polypeptide(L)'
;MDVRTTPALDAGRTRGGAEVPDLEKDMSYLSIEQCKDRHLYRIFSRNLVIGVFNSVNDGFIGIRYKFGEEYLDTEYHWDAGGTVKPQEEIGILPDDILVAEDLGTIESKTGKALDWSPEKKWFFVETGESLVFDRDNFPTSKPNDKLFNYLKERENENNNNG
;
A
#
# COMPACT_ATOMS: atom_id res chain seq x y z
N MET A 1 73.75 -28.68 17.17
CA MET A 1 74.46 -27.55 16.54
C MET A 1 74.40 -27.74 15.04
N ASP A 2 74.44 -26.63 14.32
CA ASP A 2 74.39 -26.45 12.86
C ASP A 2 73.02 -26.29 12.18
N VAL A 3 72.66 -25.02 12.20
CA VAL A 3 71.88 -24.22 11.26
C VAL A 3 72.29 -24.51 9.80
N ARG A 4 71.30 -24.70 8.93
CA ARG A 4 71.41 -24.36 7.51
C ARG A 4 70.21 -23.52 7.09
N THR A 5 70.53 -22.25 6.83
CA THR A 5 69.71 -21.16 6.32
C THR A 5 69.63 -21.22 4.80
N THR A 6 68.46 -21.02 4.18
CA THR A 6 68.23 -20.23 2.93
C THR A 6 66.72 -20.13 2.59
N PRO A 7 66.23 -19.20 1.73
CA PRO A 7 65.60 -17.96 2.21
C PRO A 7 64.19 -17.65 1.63
N ALA A 8 63.59 -16.59 2.20
CA ALA A 8 62.65 -15.58 1.66
C ALA A 8 61.62 -15.94 0.57
N LEU A 9 60.34 -15.67 0.89
CA LEU A 9 59.40 -15.07 -0.06
C LEU A 9 58.58 -13.98 0.64
N ASP A 10 58.97 -12.75 0.33
CA ASP A 10 58.17 -11.54 0.38
C ASP A 10 57.00 -11.67 -0.62
N ALA A 11 55.80 -11.32 -0.19
CA ALA A 11 54.75 -10.82 -1.07
C ALA A 11 53.71 -10.12 -0.20
N GLY A 12 53.99 -8.84 0.11
CA GLY A 12 52.94 -7.89 0.39
C GLY A 12 51.82 -8.00 -0.67
N ARG A 13 50.61 -8.31 -0.21
CA ARG A 13 49.36 -8.03 -0.92
C ARG A 13 48.44 -7.32 0.05
N THR A 14 48.68 -6.03 0.20
CA THR A 14 47.59 -5.09 0.44
C THR A 14 46.61 -5.28 -0.73
N ARG A 15 45.49 -5.98 -0.49
CA ARG A 15 44.33 -5.79 -1.34
C ARG A 15 43.86 -4.37 -1.05
N GLY A 16 44.30 -3.43 -1.88
CA GLY A 16 43.56 -2.20 -2.07
C GLY A 16 42.15 -2.61 -2.47
N GLY A 17 41.26 -2.66 -1.49
CA GLY A 17 39.84 -2.57 -1.76
C GLY A 17 39.67 -1.21 -2.39
N ALA A 18 39.54 -1.18 -3.72
CA ALA A 18 38.88 -0.06 -4.34
C ALA A 18 37.54 0.06 -3.61
N GLU A 19 37.35 1.16 -2.89
CA GLU A 19 36.01 1.57 -2.48
C GLU A 19 35.17 1.48 -3.76
N VAL A 20 34.26 0.51 -3.76
CA VAL A 20 33.23 0.48 -4.78
C VAL A 20 32.47 1.78 -4.49
N PRO A 21 32.52 2.79 -5.37
CA PRO A 21 31.76 3.99 -5.11
C PRO A 21 30.32 3.55 -4.96
N ASP A 22 29.71 3.90 -3.83
CA ASP A 22 28.32 3.62 -3.55
C ASP A 22 27.53 4.08 -4.77
N LEU A 23 27.09 3.10 -5.56
CA LEU A 23 26.13 3.31 -6.64
C LEU A 23 24.72 3.41 -6.01
N GLU A 24 24.63 3.99 -4.82
CA GLU A 24 23.41 4.57 -4.25
C GLU A 24 23.08 5.82 -5.04
N LYS A 25 22.71 5.61 -6.30
CA LYS A 25 22.09 6.63 -7.13
C LYS A 25 20.68 6.82 -6.59
N ASP A 26 20.58 7.60 -5.52
CA ASP A 26 19.43 8.40 -5.08
C ASP A 26 18.08 7.83 -5.53
N MET A 27 17.72 6.65 -5.00
CA MET A 27 16.34 6.17 -5.04
C MET A 27 15.59 6.88 -3.92
N SER A 28 15.46 8.22 -4.00
CA SER A 28 14.82 9.00 -2.95
C SER A 28 13.32 8.70 -2.94
N TYR A 29 12.95 7.62 -2.26
CA TYR A 29 11.60 7.42 -1.77
C TYR A 29 11.62 7.66 -0.26
N LEU A 30 10.51 8.18 0.25
CA LEU A 30 10.33 8.39 1.68
C LEU A 30 10.32 7.02 2.35
N SER A 31 11.10 6.85 3.42
CA SER A 31 11.01 5.63 4.23
C SER A 31 9.64 5.52 4.88
N ILE A 32 9.32 4.32 5.36
CA ILE A 32 8.04 4.11 6.00
C ILE A 32 7.83 5.00 7.23
N GLU A 33 8.89 5.27 8.00
CA GLU A 33 8.84 6.13 9.19
C GLU A 33 8.60 7.60 8.85
N GLN A 34 8.84 8.01 7.60
CA GLN A 34 8.55 9.35 7.10
C GLN A 34 7.10 9.47 6.63
N CYS A 35 6.41 8.34 6.41
CA CYS A 35 5.01 8.32 6.01
C CYS A 35 4.10 8.52 7.23
N LYS A 36 3.15 9.43 7.12
CA LYS A 36 2.22 9.81 8.19
C LYS A 36 0.85 9.25 7.89
N ASP A 37 0.20 8.71 8.93
CA ASP A 37 -1.14 8.16 8.81
C ASP A 37 -2.11 9.17 8.19
N ARG A 38 -2.93 8.73 7.23
CA ARG A 38 -3.92 9.53 6.49
C ARG A 38 -3.34 10.60 5.55
N HIS A 39 -2.02 10.71 5.40
CA HIS A 39 -1.44 11.64 4.43
C HIS A 39 -1.48 11.05 3.02
N LEU A 40 -1.62 11.96 2.04
CA LEU A 40 -1.59 11.64 0.62
C LEU A 40 -0.18 11.78 0.09
N TYR A 41 0.21 10.83 -0.74
CA TYR A 41 1.52 10.80 -1.37
C TYR A 41 1.41 10.62 -2.88
N ARG A 42 2.29 11.29 -3.63
CA ARG A 42 2.65 10.79 -4.96
C ARG A 42 3.51 9.56 -4.76
N ILE A 43 3.17 8.48 -5.46
CA ILE A 43 3.83 7.20 -5.31
C ILE A 43 4.32 6.66 -6.64
N PHE A 44 5.45 5.98 -6.60
CA PHE A 44 5.89 5.13 -7.69
C PHE A 44 5.49 3.68 -7.39
N SER A 45 4.56 3.17 -8.18
CA SER A 45 3.95 1.84 -8.03
C SER A 45 3.66 1.24 -9.41
N ARG A 46 3.34 -0.06 -9.48
CA ARG A 46 2.94 -0.72 -10.73
C ARG A 46 1.55 -0.27 -11.21
N ASN A 47 0.65 0.05 -10.29
CA ASN A 47 -0.76 0.26 -10.61
C ASN A 47 -1.35 1.56 -10.03
N LEU A 48 -0.64 2.23 -9.12
CA LEU A 48 -1.13 3.42 -8.42
C LEU A 48 -0.20 4.62 -8.68
N VAL A 49 -0.77 5.81 -8.76
CA VAL A 49 -0.03 7.07 -8.97
C VAL A 49 -0.04 7.94 -7.71
N ILE A 50 -1.16 7.92 -6.98
CA ILE A 50 -1.31 8.53 -5.67
C ILE A 50 -1.87 7.51 -4.68
N GLY A 51 -1.60 7.70 -3.40
CA GLY A 51 -2.21 6.87 -2.37
C GLY A 51 -2.25 7.54 -1.01
N VAL A 52 -3.24 7.15 -0.21
CA VAL A 52 -3.34 7.53 1.21
C VAL A 52 -2.61 6.49 2.04
N PHE A 53 -1.65 6.93 2.85
CA PHE A 53 -0.93 6.03 3.74
C PHE A 53 -1.82 5.61 4.92
N ASN A 54 -1.83 4.30 5.20
CA ASN A 54 -2.48 3.68 6.35
C ASN A 54 -1.42 3.03 7.24
N SER A 55 -1.18 3.65 8.39
CA SER A 55 -0.16 3.19 9.35
C SER A 55 -0.51 1.87 10.06
N VAL A 56 -1.75 1.40 9.98
CA VAL A 56 -2.17 0.13 10.59
C VAL A 56 -1.56 -1.06 9.86
N ASN A 57 -1.40 -0.94 8.54
CA ASN A 57 -0.97 -2.04 7.67
C ASN A 57 0.18 -1.67 6.74
N ASP A 58 0.80 -0.51 6.93
CA ASP A 58 1.94 -0.03 6.14
C ASP A 58 1.62 0.09 4.63
N GLY A 59 0.34 0.33 4.31
CA GLY A 59 -0.22 0.31 2.97
C GLY A 59 -0.62 1.68 2.44
N PHE A 60 -0.68 1.79 1.11
CA PHE A 60 -1.20 2.94 0.39
C PHE A 60 -2.47 2.54 -0.33
N ILE A 61 -3.58 3.18 0.03
CA ILE A 61 -4.85 3.00 -0.67
C ILE A 61 -4.90 4.00 -1.82
N GLY A 62 -4.98 3.49 -3.05
CA GLY A 62 -5.06 4.29 -4.28
C GLY A 62 -6.14 3.78 -5.22
N ILE A 63 -6.32 4.46 -6.36
CA ILE A 63 -7.22 4.01 -7.44
C ILE A 63 -6.43 3.10 -8.38
N ARG A 64 -6.94 1.89 -8.60
CA ARG A 64 -6.41 0.94 -9.56
C ARG A 64 -7.39 0.74 -10.71
N TYR A 65 -6.87 0.71 -11.93
CA TYR A 65 -7.60 0.28 -13.12
C TYR A 65 -7.31 -1.18 -13.47
N LYS A 66 -8.35 -2.03 -13.57
CA LYS A 66 -8.22 -3.43 -14.01
C LYS A 66 -9.50 -3.88 -14.71
N PHE A 67 -9.34 -4.61 -15.82
CA PHE A 67 -10.46 -5.19 -16.58
C PHE A 67 -11.58 -4.21 -17.01
N GLY A 68 -11.24 -2.93 -17.21
CA GLY A 68 -12.23 -1.93 -17.60
C GLY A 68 -12.84 -1.15 -16.43
N GLU A 69 -12.50 -1.50 -15.19
CA GLU A 69 -13.07 -0.91 -13.99
C GLU A 69 -12.00 -0.25 -13.10
N GLU A 70 -12.41 0.76 -12.35
CA GLU A 70 -11.60 1.44 -11.35
C GLU A 70 -12.13 1.10 -9.96
N TYR A 71 -11.24 0.81 -9.02
CA TYR A 71 -11.58 0.52 -7.63
C TYR A 71 -10.44 0.90 -6.69
N LEU A 72 -10.73 1.00 -5.40
CA LEU A 72 -9.72 1.22 -4.37
C LEU A 72 -8.94 -0.07 -4.12
N ASP A 73 -7.61 0.02 -4.10
CA ASP A 73 -6.71 -1.11 -3.87
C ASP A 73 -5.55 -0.65 -2.99
N THR A 74 -5.14 -1.50 -2.04
CA THR A 74 -3.95 -1.25 -1.21
C THR A 74 -2.72 -1.88 -1.84
N GLU A 75 -1.68 -1.07 -2.05
CA GLU A 75 -0.33 -1.59 -2.25
C GLU A 75 0.58 -1.23 -1.07
N TYR A 76 1.46 -2.14 -0.68
CA TYR A 76 2.30 -1.97 0.51
C TYR A 76 3.58 -1.18 0.22
N HIS A 77 4.07 -0.48 1.24
CA HIS A 77 5.36 0.21 1.21
C HIS A 77 6.51 -0.75 0.86
N TRP A 78 7.49 -0.28 0.10
CA TRP A 78 8.66 -1.07 -0.32
C TRP A 78 9.42 -1.65 0.89
N ASP A 79 9.63 -0.85 1.93
CA ASP A 79 10.30 -1.29 3.17
C ASP A 79 9.52 -2.38 3.93
N ALA A 80 8.20 -2.49 3.72
CA ALA A 80 7.35 -3.57 4.24
C ALA A 80 7.31 -4.81 3.33
N GLY A 81 8.17 -4.87 2.31
CA GLY A 81 8.19 -5.94 1.30
C GLY A 81 7.19 -5.76 0.15
N GLY A 82 6.59 -4.57 0.04
CA GLY A 82 5.65 -4.20 -1.01
C GLY A 82 6.29 -3.64 -2.27
N THR A 83 5.50 -2.91 -3.07
CA THR A 83 5.91 -2.34 -4.37
C THR A 83 5.87 -0.81 -4.41
N VAL A 84 5.33 -0.18 -3.38
CA VAL A 84 5.13 1.28 -3.35
C VAL A 84 6.39 1.97 -2.88
N LYS A 85 6.85 2.94 -3.67
CA LYS A 85 7.93 3.87 -3.31
C LYS A 85 7.36 5.30 -3.25
N PRO A 86 7.01 5.82 -2.07
CA PRO A 86 6.43 7.16 -1.94
C PRO A 86 7.48 8.22 -2.25
N GLN A 87 7.11 9.26 -2.99
CA GLN A 87 8.07 10.27 -3.47
C GLN A 87 7.91 11.59 -2.72
N GLU A 88 6.68 12.06 -2.59
CA GLU A 88 6.36 13.34 -1.96
C GLU A 88 5.00 13.28 -1.26
N GLU A 89 4.90 13.98 -0.13
CA GLU A 89 3.62 14.26 0.53
C GLU A 89 2.91 15.39 -0.22
N ILE A 90 1.69 15.16 -0.67
CA ILE A 90 0.92 16.12 -1.49
C ILE A 90 -0.37 16.60 -0.82
N GLY A 91 -0.67 16.11 0.38
CA GLY A 91 -1.82 16.57 1.16
C GLY A 91 -2.17 15.66 2.33
N ILE A 92 -3.31 15.96 2.95
CA ILE A 92 -3.90 15.19 4.04
C ILE A 92 -5.32 14.79 3.66
N LEU A 93 -5.74 13.56 4.03
CA LEU A 93 -7.12 13.11 3.84
C LEU A 93 -8.05 13.78 4.87
N PRO A 94 -9.18 14.39 4.45
CA PRO A 94 -10.17 14.96 5.37
C PRO A 94 -10.65 13.96 6.42
N ASP A 95 -10.82 14.42 7.67
CA ASP A 95 -11.15 13.58 8.83
C ASP A 95 -12.46 12.80 8.71
N ASP A 96 -13.41 13.26 7.89
CA ASP A 96 -14.70 12.60 7.67
C ASP A 96 -14.65 11.48 6.61
N ILE A 97 -13.47 11.23 6.02
CA ILE A 97 -13.22 10.14 5.08
C ILE A 97 -12.40 9.05 5.78
N LEU A 98 -12.91 7.82 5.74
CA LEU A 98 -12.25 6.64 6.30
C LEU A 98 -11.15 6.14 5.35
N VAL A 99 -10.01 5.73 5.91
CA VAL A 99 -8.89 5.11 5.17
C VAL A 99 -9.13 3.60 5.10
N ALA A 100 -10.00 3.19 4.18
CA ALA A 100 -10.33 1.80 3.92
C ALA A 100 -10.75 1.61 2.46
N GLU A 101 -10.47 0.45 1.87
CA GLU A 101 -10.93 0.10 0.52
C GLU A 101 -12.46 0.01 0.46
N ASP A 102 -13.05 -0.57 1.51
CA ASP A 102 -14.50 -0.69 1.66
C ASP A 102 -14.99 -0.33 3.07
N LEU A 103 -16.31 -0.19 3.19
CA LEU A 103 -17.01 0.22 4.40
C LEU A 103 -17.75 -0.97 5.06
N GLY A 104 -17.23 -2.18 4.84
CA GLY A 104 -17.83 -3.43 5.30
C GLY A 104 -18.75 -4.09 4.28
N THR A 105 -19.57 -5.03 4.76
CA THR A 105 -20.45 -5.83 3.90
C THR A 105 -21.90 -5.34 3.98
N ILE A 106 -22.59 -5.35 2.84
CA ILE A 106 -24.00 -5.01 2.71
C ILE A 106 -24.75 -6.07 1.93
N GLU A 107 -26.07 -6.10 2.08
CA GLU A 107 -26.96 -6.87 1.20
C GLU A 107 -27.04 -6.21 -0.18
N SER A 108 -26.86 -6.98 -1.25
CA SER A 108 -26.93 -6.51 -2.64
C SER A 108 -28.25 -5.81 -3.00
N LYS A 109 -29.37 -6.25 -2.40
CA LYS A 109 -30.71 -5.79 -2.76
C LYS A 109 -31.12 -4.47 -2.12
N THR A 110 -30.84 -4.29 -0.83
CA THR A 110 -31.29 -3.11 -0.08
C THR A 110 -30.16 -2.22 0.43
N GLY A 111 -28.91 -2.67 0.34
CA GLY A 111 -27.75 -1.94 0.87
C GLY A 111 -27.66 -1.93 2.40
N LYS A 112 -28.47 -2.74 3.09
CA LYS A 112 -28.41 -2.86 4.56
C LYS A 112 -27.12 -3.55 5.00
N ALA A 113 -26.56 -3.06 6.11
CA ALA A 113 -25.32 -3.60 6.67
C ALA A 113 -25.48 -5.06 7.12
N LEU A 114 -24.49 -5.87 6.78
CA LEU A 114 -24.37 -7.27 7.17
C LEU A 114 -23.10 -7.47 8.01
N ASP A 115 -23.15 -8.47 8.87
CA ASP A 115 -22.00 -9.01 9.59
C ASP A 115 -22.04 -10.55 9.51
N TRP A 116 -20.93 -11.19 9.88
CA TRP A 116 -20.74 -12.64 9.77
C TRP A 116 -20.44 -13.28 11.13
N SER A 117 -21.11 -14.41 11.40
CA SER A 117 -20.71 -15.32 12.49
C SER A 117 -20.80 -16.78 12.04
N PRO A 118 -20.05 -17.71 12.67
CA PRO A 118 -20.19 -19.14 12.38
C PRO A 118 -21.61 -19.69 12.57
N GLU A 119 -22.35 -19.17 13.55
CA GLU A 119 -23.69 -19.63 13.92
C GLU A 119 -24.78 -19.06 12.99
N LYS A 120 -24.70 -17.75 12.70
CA LYS A 120 -25.73 -17.05 11.93
C LYS A 120 -25.42 -16.94 10.45
N LYS A 121 -24.17 -17.26 10.05
CA LYS A 121 -23.58 -16.90 8.76
C LYS A 121 -23.70 -15.38 8.57
N TRP A 122 -24.17 -14.92 7.43
CA TRP A 122 -24.46 -13.51 7.19
C TRP A 122 -25.78 -13.11 7.85
N PHE A 123 -25.77 -12.03 8.62
CA PHE A 123 -26.95 -11.49 9.29
C PHE A 123 -26.98 -9.96 9.24
N PHE A 124 -28.17 -9.39 9.27
CA PHE A 124 -28.34 -7.93 9.33
C PHE A 124 -27.88 -7.39 10.67
N VAL A 125 -26.98 -6.40 10.66
CA VAL A 125 -26.45 -5.79 11.90
C VAL A 125 -27.57 -5.20 12.76
N GLU A 126 -28.58 -4.61 12.12
CA GLU A 126 -29.69 -3.94 12.79
C GLU A 126 -30.66 -4.91 13.48
N THR A 127 -31.05 -5.99 12.80
CA THR A 127 -32.10 -6.90 13.29
C THR A 127 -31.56 -8.19 13.90
N GLY A 128 -30.31 -8.55 13.57
CA GLY A 128 -29.71 -9.83 13.95
C GLY A 128 -30.26 -11.04 13.19
N GLU A 129 -31.16 -10.83 12.21
CA GLU A 129 -31.75 -11.87 11.37
C GLU A 129 -30.78 -12.33 10.28
N SER A 130 -30.74 -13.63 10.01
CA SER A 130 -29.90 -14.19 8.94
C SER A 130 -30.39 -13.75 7.56
N LEU A 131 -29.44 -13.46 6.67
CA LEU A 131 -29.70 -13.20 5.27
C LEU A 131 -30.19 -14.48 4.58
N VAL A 132 -31.27 -14.37 3.80
CA VAL A 132 -31.73 -15.43 2.90
C VAL A 132 -31.10 -15.21 1.53
N PHE A 133 -30.26 -16.16 1.11
CA PHE A 133 -29.54 -16.13 -0.16
C PHE A 133 -30.45 -16.50 -1.32
N ASP A 134 -30.41 -15.68 -2.37
CA ASP A 134 -30.94 -16.03 -3.69
C ASP A 134 -30.06 -15.44 -4.79
N ARG A 135 -30.50 -15.56 -6.06
CA ARG A 135 -29.73 -15.10 -7.22
C ARG A 135 -29.42 -13.60 -7.19
N ASP A 136 -30.35 -12.81 -6.66
CA ASP A 136 -30.28 -11.35 -6.65
C ASP A 136 -30.04 -10.80 -5.23
N ASN A 137 -29.97 -11.70 -4.23
CA ASN A 137 -29.78 -11.37 -2.83
C ASN A 137 -28.58 -12.09 -2.19
N PHE A 138 -27.47 -11.37 -2.06
CA PHE A 138 -26.20 -11.89 -1.54
C PHE A 138 -25.39 -10.77 -0.85
N PRO A 139 -24.44 -11.12 0.04
CA PRO A 139 -23.53 -10.15 0.63
C PRO A 139 -22.57 -9.62 -0.43
N THR A 140 -22.37 -8.31 -0.44
CA THR A 140 -21.38 -7.63 -1.30
C THR A 140 -20.64 -6.57 -0.49
N SER A 141 -19.44 -6.22 -0.93
CA SER A 141 -18.67 -5.15 -0.31
C SER A 141 -19.34 -3.80 -0.54
N LYS A 142 -19.36 -2.94 0.48
CA LYS A 142 -19.85 -1.56 0.38
C LYS A 142 -18.67 -0.66 -0.03
N PRO A 143 -18.64 -0.15 -1.28
CA PRO A 143 -17.52 0.66 -1.73
C PRO A 143 -17.36 1.93 -0.88
N ASN A 144 -16.12 2.39 -0.70
CA ASN A 144 -15.83 3.66 -0.07
C ASN A 144 -15.82 4.79 -1.13
N ASP A 145 -17.00 5.13 -1.64
CA ASP A 145 -17.19 6.13 -2.70
C ASP A 145 -16.61 7.50 -2.32
N LYS A 146 -16.64 7.86 -1.03
CA LYS A 146 -16.03 9.12 -0.55
C LYS A 146 -14.54 9.16 -0.81
N LEU A 147 -13.81 8.11 -0.43
CA LEU A 147 -12.36 8.04 -0.65
C LEU A 147 -12.05 7.91 -2.13
N PHE A 148 -12.81 7.11 -2.87
CA PHE A 148 -12.64 6.96 -4.31
C PHE A 148 -12.77 8.30 -5.04
N ASN A 149 -13.87 9.03 -4.82
CA ASN A 149 -14.10 10.32 -5.47
C ASN A 149 -13.04 11.35 -5.06
N TYR A 150 -12.65 11.40 -3.78
CA TYR A 150 -11.59 12.27 -3.32
C TYR A 150 -10.26 12.00 -4.05
N LEU A 151 -9.83 10.74 -4.13
CA LEU A 151 -8.61 10.38 -4.85
C LEU A 151 -8.72 10.69 -6.34
N LYS A 152 -9.90 10.47 -6.96
CA LYS A 152 -10.11 10.75 -8.37
C LYS A 152 -9.96 12.23 -8.69
N GLU A 153 -10.48 13.10 -7.83
CA GLU A 153 -10.30 14.55 -7.93
C GLU A 153 -8.81 14.91 -7.85
N ARG A 154 -8.05 14.31 -6.91
CA ARG A 154 -6.61 14.54 -6.75
C ARG A 154 -5.77 14.05 -7.93
N GLU A 155 -6.11 12.91 -8.53
CA GLU A 155 -5.44 12.44 -9.75
C GLU A 155 -5.65 13.40 -10.92
N ASN A 156 -6.87 13.93 -11.07
CA ASN A 156 -7.18 14.90 -12.11
C ASN A 156 -6.45 16.24 -11.91
N GLU A 157 -6.38 16.75 -10.67
CA GLU A 157 -5.59 17.93 -10.33
C GLU A 157 -4.11 17.75 -10.69
N ASN A 158 -3.57 16.56 -10.41
CA ASN A 158 -2.18 16.23 -10.70
C ASN A 158 -1.88 16.17 -12.21
N ASN A 159 -2.81 15.60 -13.00
CA ASN A 159 -2.66 15.49 -14.45
C ASN A 159 -2.79 16.83 -15.21
N ASN A 160 -3.48 17.82 -14.63
CA ASN A 160 -3.62 19.14 -15.24
C ASN A 160 -2.45 20.08 -14.96
N ASN A 161 -1.57 19.73 -14.01
CA ASN A 161 -0.43 20.54 -13.57
C ASN A 161 0.94 20.02 -14.06
N GLY A 162 0.96 18.90 -14.82
CA GLY A 162 2.16 18.30 -15.40
C GLY A 162 2.23 18.48 -16.91
#